data_AF-A0A965MFU2-F1
#
_entry.id   AF-A0A965MFU2-F1
#
_cell.length_a   1.000
_cell.length_b   1.000
_cell.length_c   1.000
_cell.angle_alpha   90.00
_cell.angle_beta   90.00
_cell.angle_gamma   90.00
#
_symmetry.space_group_name_H-M   'P 1'
#
loop_
_entity.id
_entity.type
_entity.pdbx_description
1 polymer ?
#
loop_
_entity_poly.entity_id
_entity_poly.type
_entity_poly.pdbx_seq_one_letter_code
_entity_poly.pdbx_strand_id
1 'polypeptide(L)'
;FSCGNRSGLYIRGYSNQKKAFYWRSDTWIKLGDYPSLTLAEAREFVSFCKRAKKQGRSIADIKVALAASLTVDEFIKNLEKTTSIINFDSSTYHDVFTEWYNAKASKLWQSGPSRRRPQAMHERWVPTLLKEQPISLVTRQDIFSFMDKMFDEAYDSAGKQLGYMRRVFEFAINSGYANTNPVPPRGAFENVAPDKKPHGYLEYQRMPELWSWIEGRTLSPQTKFAMKTVMLTGHRISVVVKAKWDHINLETRVWTVPHRENTDKETSGAMKSGREFMITLPEPFLQDLLKIRVSSPFIFPSPTNQGHVTPNATLKAFKRYDDKITNHGFRNSIKIWGRNEGYPDYVMDAYVDHGLEGL
;
A
#
# COMPACT_ATOMS: atom_id res chain seq x y z
N PHE A 1 41.74 31.43 12.87
CA PHE A 1 42.54 30.68 13.88
C PHE A 1 41.60 29.98 14.85
N SER A 2 41.93 28.75 15.25
CA SER A 2 41.17 27.96 16.23
C SER A 2 42.12 27.55 17.35
N CYS A 3 41.82 27.95 18.59
CA CYS A 3 42.56 27.54 19.79
C CYS A 3 41.62 26.73 20.67
N GLY A 4 42.03 25.55 21.13
CA GLY A 4 41.18 24.66 21.91
C GLY A 4 41.97 23.79 22.89
N ASN A 5 41.25 23.23 23.88
CA ASN A 5 41.81 22.35 24.92
C ASN A 5 41.28 20.91 24.73
N ARG A 6 41.92 19.91 25.36
CA ARG A 6 41.49 18.49 25.43
C ARG A 6 40.04 18.29 25.91
N SER A 7 39.41 19.34 26.45
CA SER A 7 37.99 19.36 26.82
C SER A 7 37.03 19.44 25.64
N GLY A 8 37.49 19.67 24.41
CA GLY A 8 36.62 19.75 23.22
C GLY A 8 35.95 21.12 23.02
N LEU A 9 36.32 22.12 23.82
CA LEU A 9 35.95 23.53 23.63
C LEU A 9 36.96 24.23 22.73
N TYR A 10 36.47 24.98 21.75
CA TYR A 10 37.27 25.74 20.80
C TYR A 10 36.72 27.16 20.68
N ILE A 11 37.63 28.12 20.47
CA ILE A 11 37.27 29.47 20.05
C ILE A 11 37.64 29.66 18.58
N ARG A 12 36.74 30.19 17.78
CA ARG A 12 36.98 30.56 16.38
C ARG A 12 36.94 32.08 16.24
N GLY A 13 38.03 32.65 15.74
CA GLY A 13 38.11 34.05 15.33
C GLY A 13 37.87 34.22 13.83
N TYR A 14 37.08 35.23 13.47
CA TYR A 14 36.73 35.61 12.11
C TYR A 14 37.46 36.90 11.68
N SER A 15 37.57 37.15 10.38
CA SER A 15 38.25 38.32 9.80
C SER A 15 37.64 39.66 10.23
N ASN A 16 36.34 39.66 10.56
CA ASN A 16 35.62 40.82 11.11
C ASN A 16 35.81 41.00 12.62
N GLN A 17 36.87 40.41 13.20
CA GLN A 17 37.19 40.42 14.64
C GLN A 17 36.16 39.75 15.56
N LYS A 18 35.06 39.19 15.03
CA LYS A 18 34.11 38.41 15.83
C LYS A 18 34.76 37.10 16.29
N LYS A 19 34.38 36.66 17.49
CA LYS A 19 34.81 35.39 18.07
C LYS A 19 33.59 34.59 18.49
N ALA A 20 33.65 33.28 18.34
CA ALA A 20 32.56 32.39 18.75
C ALA A 20 33.11 31.11 19.38
N PHE A 21 32.36 30.60 20.37
CA PHE A 21 32.66 29.35 21.05
C PHE A 21 32.01 28.18 20.34
N TYR A 22 32.77 27.09 20.23
CA TYR A 22 32.35 25.84 19.60
C TYR A 22 32.67 24.65 20.48
N TRP A 23 31.75 23.70 20.53
CA TRP A 23 31.98 22.36 21.03
C TRP A 23 32.24 21.41 19.86
N ARG A 24 33.32 20.62 19.96
CA ARG A 24 33.60 19.52 19.03
C ARG A 24 33.11 18.20 19.62
N SER A 25 32.01 17.70 19.06
CA SER A 25 31.58 16.30 19.13
C SER A 25 32.06 15.60 17.84
N ASP A 26 31.27 14.68 17.26
CA ASP A 26 31.48 14.11 15.92
C ASP A 26 31.21 15.16 14.83
N THR A 27 30.43 16.20 15.17
CA THR A 27 30.26 17.43 14.37
C THR A 27 30.65 18.69 15.17
N TRP A 28 30.84 19.82 14.47
CA TRP A 28 31.08 21.12 15.10
C TRP A 28 29.75 21.75 15.49
N ILE A 29 29.62 22.18 16.75
CA ILE A 29 28.41 22.76 17.30
C ILE A 29 28.75 24.14 17.87
N LYS A 30 28.08 25.18 17.37
CA LYS A 30 28.24 26.55 17.88
C LYS A 30 27.53 26.67 19.23
N LEU A 31 28.22 27.19 20.24
CA LEU A 31 27.65 27.42 21.57
C LEU A 31 27.13 28.85 21.72
N GLY A 32 27.84 29.82 21.14
CA GLY A 32 27.48 31.24 21.23
C GLY A 32 28.60 32.15 20.75
N ASP A 33 28.30 33.44 20.62
CA ASP A 33 29.25 34.46 20.20
C ASP A 33 29.85 35.18 21.41
N TYR A 34 31.13 35.54 21.35
CA TYR A 34 31.80 36.40 22.33
C TYR A 34 31.60 37.87 21.95
N PRO A 35 31.34 38.80 22.90
CA PRO A 35 31.36 38.60 24.36
C PRO A 35 30.02 38.19 24.99
N SER A 36 28.96 38.01 24.20
CA SER A 36 27.62 37.66 24.71
C SER A 36 27.60 36.37 25.52
N LEU A 37 28.43 35.40 25.14
CA LEU A 37 28.74 34.20 25.92
C LEU A 37 30.15 34.35 26.51
N THR A 38 30.31 34.14 27.80
CA THR A 38 31.62 34.16 28.47
C THR A 38 32.34 32.82 28.31
N LEU A 39 33.67 32.82 28.52
CA LEU A 39 34.45 31.57 28.51
C LEU A 39 34.01 30.60 29.62
N ALA A 40 33.55 31.11 30.77
CA ALA A 40 33.06 30.29 31.87
C ALA A 40 31.78 29.54 31.49
N GLU A 41 30.79 30.27 30.97
CA GLU A 41 29.53 29.68 30.49
C GLU A 41 29.77 28.71 29.34
N ALA A 42 30.68 29.03 28.40
CA ALA A 42 31.03 28.13 27.30
C ALA A 42 31.60 26.79 27.80
N ARG A 43 32.39 26.78 28.89
CA ARG A 43 32.88 25.53 29.52
C ARG A 43 31.75 24.74 30.18
N GLU A 44 30.80 25.45 30.76
CA GLU A 44 29.62 24.85 31.37
C GLU A 44 28.72 24.18 30.33
N PHE A 45 28.40 24.88 29.24
CA PHE A 45 27.69 24.34 28.08
C PHE A 45 28.32 23.06 27.55
N VAL A 46 29.65 23.02 27.39
CA VAL A 46 30.36 21.80 26.95
C VAL A 46 30.16 20.65 27.93
N SER A 47 30.17 20.92 29.23
CA SER A 47 29.98 19.90 30.26
C SER A 47 28.57 19.32 30.22
N PHE A 48 27.55 20.15 30.07
CA PHE A 48 26.16 19.70 29.91
C PHE A 48 25.95 18.95 28.59
N CYS A 49 26.49 19.45 27.48
CA CYS A 49 26.40 18.78 26.18
C CYS A 49 27.04 17.38 26.20
N LYS A 50 28.19 17.22 26.88
CA LYS A 50 28.82 15.91 27.08
C LYS A 50 27.97 14.97 27.94
N ARG A 51 27.40 15.47 29.04
CA ARG A 51 26.48 14.68 29.89
C ARG A 51 25.25 14.24 29.10
N ALA A 52 24.61 15.14 28.37
CA ALA A 52 23.47 14.86 27.50
C ALA A 52 23.80 13.76 26.47
N LYS A 53 24.93 13.86 25.77
CA LYS A 53 25.39 12.82 24.83
C LYS A 53 25.62 11.48 25.52
N LYS A 54 26.23 11.46 26.71
CA LYS A 54 26.44 10.23 27.51
C LYS A 54 25.11 9.60 27.97
N GLN A 55 24.08 10.41 28.19
CA GLN A 55 22.72 9.98 28.50
C GLN A 55 21.92 9.57 27.24
N GLY A 56 22.57 9.43 26.07
CA GLY A 56 21.93 8.96 24.84
C GLY A 56 21.23 10.02 24.01
N ARG A 57 21.36 11.32 24.35
CA ARG A 57 20.74 12.41 23.57
C ARG A 57 21.35 12.51 22.18
N SER A 58 20.51 12.69 21.16
CA SER A 58 20.97 12.91 19.81
C SER A 58 21.64 14.29 19.68
N ILE A 59 22.53 14.43 18.70
CA ILE A 59 23.17 15.73 18.40
C ILE A 59 22.13 16.75 17.90
N ALA A 60 21.03 16.29 17.28
CA ALA A 60 19.97 17.17 16.79
C ALA A 60 19.24 17.85 17.97
N ASP A 61 18.88 17.07 19.00
CA ASP A 61 18.19 17.59 20.19
C ASP A 61 19.05 18.62 20.93
N ILE A 62 20.35 18.35 21.06
CA ILE A 62 21.30 19.28 21.67
C ILE A 62 21.37 20.59 20.89
N LYS A 63 21.37 20.54 19.54
CA LYS A 63 21.38 21.75 18.70
C LYS A 63 20.10 22.55 18.83
N VAL A 64 18.94 21.89 18.86
CA VAL A 64 17.63 22.55 19.04
C VAL A 64 17.59 23.24 20.40
N ALA A 65 18.00 22.56 21.46
CA ALA A 65 18.04 23.14 22.80
C ALA A 65 19.01 24.33 22.87
N LEU A 66 20.21 24.23 22.27
CA LEU A 66 21.16 25.35 22.22
C LEU A 66 20.63 26.57 21.45
N ALA A 67 19.95 26.35 20.32
CA ALA A 67 19.41 27.45 19.52
C ALA A 67 18.28 28.21 20.23
N ALA A 68 17.58 27.53 21.14
CA ALA A 68 16.45 28.08 21.90
C ALA A 68 16.85 28.65 23.27
N SER A 69 18.15 28.76 23.56
CA SER A 69 18.65 29.14 24.89
C SER A 69 19.66 30.27 24.81
N LEU A 70 19.45 31.31 25.62
CA LEU A 70 20.37 32.42 25.79
C LEU A 70 21.27 32.22 27.02
N THR A 71 20.82 31.40 27.98
CA THR A 71 21.56 31.08 29.21
C THR A 71 21.73 29.57 29.42
N VAL A 72 22.66 29.18 30.29
CA VAL A 72 22.88 27.78 30.64
C VAL A 72 21.65 27.18 31.34
N ASP A 73 20.97 27.95 32.20
CA ASP A 73 19.77 27.50 32.90
C ASP A 73 18.59 27.25 31.95
N GLU A 74 18.41 28.13 30.95
CA GLU A 74 17.43 27.90 29.88
C GLU A 74 17.77 26.66 29.07
N PHE A 75 19.06 26.41 28.81
CA PHE A 75 19.50 25.23 28.08
C PHE A 75 19.21 23.94 28.85
N ILE A 76 19.46 23.91 30.16
CA ILE A 76 19.11 22.77 31.01
C ILE A 76 17.59 22.57 31.00
N LYS A 77 16.80 23.63 31.22
CA LYS A 77 15.33 23.55 31.19
C LYS A 77 14.79 23.11 29.84
N ASN A 78 15.36 23.58 28.73
CA ASN A 78 14.94 23.20 27.39
C ASN A 78 15.33 21.75 27.08
N LEU A 79 16.53 21.31 27.48
CA LEU A 79 16.91 19.90 27.44
C LEU A 79 15.96 19.04 28.29
N GLU A 80 15.59 19.48 29.48
CA GLU A 80 14.66 18.77 30.36
C GLU A 80 13.24 18.74 29.80
N LYS A 81 12.74 19.84 29.20
CA LYS A 81 11.46 19.90 28.49
C LYS A 81 11.42 18.99 27.27
N THR A 82 12.51 18.89 26.51
CA THR A 82 12.65 17.86 25.47
C THR A 82 12.52 16.45 26.05
N THR A 83 12.83 16.25 27.33
CA THR A 83 12.65 14.96 28.05
C THR A 83 11.22 14.74 28.54
N SER A 84 10.54 15.79 29.01
CA SER A 84 9.16 15.67 29.53
C SER A 84 8.12 15.49 28.43
N ILE A 85 8.48 15.81 27.18
CA ILE A 85 7.72 15.42 25.97
C ILE A 85 7.97 13.94 25.61
N ILE A 86 8.99 13.30 26.19
CA ILE A 86 9.40 11.90 25.93
C ILE A 86 9.10 11.01 27.16
N ASN A 87 7.91 11.14 27.74
CA ASN A 87 7.23 9.95 28.24
C ASN A 87 6.41 9.42 27.07
N PHE A 88 7.10 8.87 26.06
CA PHE A 88 6.40 8.07 25.07
C PHE A 88 5.68 6.98 25.84
N ASP A 89 4.37 6.91 25.64
CA ASP A 89 3.57 5.78 26.06
C ASP A 89 4.35 4.50 25.71
N SER A 90 4.49 3.59 26.68
CA SER A 90 5.21 2.31 26.52
C SER A 90 4.56 1.37 25.50
N SER A 91 3.51 1.84 24.82
CA SER A 91 2.88 1.24 23.66
C SER A 91 3.89 0.60 22.70
N THR A 92 3.66 -0.68 22.47
CA THR A 92 4.48 -1.49 21.57
C THR A 92 4.15 -1.17 20.11
N TYR A 93 5.00 -1.60 19.18
CA TYR A 93 4.68 -1.51 17.75
C TYR A 93 3.32 -2.18 17.44
N HIS A 94 3.00 -3.29 18.10
CA HIS A 94 1.74 -3.99 17.90
C HIS A 94 0.52 -3.18 18.35
N ASP A 95 0.62 -2.50 19.50
CA ASP A 95 -0.47 -1.67 20.03
C ASP A 95 -0.78 -0.54 19.07
N VAL A 96 0.25 0.19 18.64
CA VAL A 96 0.11 1.31 17.70
C VAL A 96 -0.32 0.86 16.31
N PHE A 97 0.13 -0.32 15.86
CA PHE A 97 -0.38 -0.95 14.64
C PHE A 97 -1.90 -1.21 14.75
N THR A 98 -2.35 -1.78 15.87
CA THR A 98 -3.75 -2.14 16.10
C THR A 98 -4.63 -0.89 16.16
N GLU A 99 -4.17 0.14 16.85
CA GLU A 99 -4.83 1.44 16.90
C GLU A 99 -4.92 2.07 15.51
N TRP A 100 -3.81 2.14 14.77
CA TRP A 100 -3.79 2.63 13.39
C TRP A 100 -4.74 1.84 12.49
N TYR A 101 -4.76 0.52 12.64
CA TYR A 101 -5.64 -0.35 11.86
C TYR A 101 -7.11 -0.06 12.15
N ASN A 102 -7.48 0.05 13.42
CA ASN A 102 -8.85 0.34 13.83
C ASN A 102 -9.31 1.75 13.44
N ALA A 103 -8.43 2.75 13.62
CA ALA A 103 -8.75 4.16 13.40
C ALA A 103 -8.71 4.60 11.93
N LYS A 104 -7.75 4.08 11.15
CA LYS A 104 -7.44 4.53 9.78
C LYS A 104 -7.65 3.45 8.74
N ALA A 105 -7.14 2.24 8.96
CA ALA A 105 -7.18 1.18 7.94
C ALA A 105 -8.63 0.75 7.62
N SER A 106 -9.51 0.72 8.62
CA SER A 106 -10.96 0.50 8.44
C SER A 106 -11.63 1.55 7.53
N LYS A 107 -11.14 2.80 7.53
CA LYS A 107 -11.66 3.92 6.72
C LYS A 107 -10.99 4.01 5.34
N LEU A 108 -9.71 3.66 5.24
CA LEU A 108 -8.90 3.71 4.01
C LEU A 108 -9.13 2.48 3.10
N TRP A 109 -9.34 1.30 3.69
CA TRP A 109 -9.63 0.07 2.97
C TRP A 109 -11.00 -0.44 3.37
N GLN A 110 -12.01 0.06 2.66
CA GLN A 110 -13.40 -0.06 3.07
C GLN A 110 -13.95 -1.49 2.94
N SER A 111 -13.27 -2.41 2.24
CA SER A 111 -13.80 -3.78 2.07
C SER A 111 -12.83 -4.90 1.67
N GLY A 112 -13.30 -6.14 1.85
CA GLY A 112 -12.78 -7.36 1.23
C GLY A 112 -11.38 -7.83 1.69
N PRO A 113 -10.68 -8.63 0.86
CA PRO A 113 -9.31 -9.09 1.13
C PRO A 113 -8.32 -7.96 1.38
N SER A 114 -8.57 -6.76 0.83
CA SER A 114 -7.70 -5.59 0.98
C SER A 114 -7.74 -5.01 2.40
N ARG A 115 -8.90 -5.05 3.07
CA ARG A 115 -9.03 -4.62 4.47
C ARG A 115 -8.30 -5.56 5.43
N ARG A 116 -8.38 -6.87 5.20
CA ARG A 116 -7.73 -7.90 6.04
C ARG A 116 -6.22 -8.01 5.79
N ARG A 117 -5.74 -7.54 4.65
CA ARG A 117 -4.35 -7.73 4.22
C ARG A 117 -3.32 -7.11 5.17
N PRO A 118 -3.45 -5.85 5.65
CA PRO A 118 -2.51 -5.29 6.61
C PRO A 118 -2.39 -6.16 7.87
N GLN A 119 -3.52 -6.59 8.43
CA GLN A 119 -3.55 -7.44 9.62
C GLN A 119 -2.92 -8.82 9.35
N ALA A 120 -3.34 -9.51 8.28
CA ALA A 120 -2.79 -10.81 7.92
C ALA A 120 -1.29 -10.76 7.62
N MET A 121 -0.81 -9.67 7.02
CA MET A 121 0.62 -9.47 6.77
C MET A 121 1.39 -9.13 8.04
N HIS A 122 0.83 -8.32 8.93
CA HIS A 122 1.40 -8.05 10.25
C HIS A 122 1.54 -9.33 11.07
N GLU A 123 0.49 -10.14 11.12
CA GLU A 123 0.48 -11.42 11.83
C GLU A 123 1.53 -12.38 11.25
N ARG A 124 1.55 -12.56 9.93
CA ARG A 124 2.45 -13.51 9.25
C ARG A 124 3.92 -13.09 9.26
N TRP A 125 4.23 -11.83 9.00
CA TRP A 125 5.59 -11.41 8.62
C TRP A 125 6.31 -10.60 9.67
N VAL A 126 5.62 -9.84 10.51
CA VAL A 126 6.29 -9.01 11.51
C VAL A 126 6.75 -9.91 12.67
N PRO A 127 8.06 -9.94 13.00
CA PRO A 127 8.58 -10.77 14.08
C PRO A 127 7.96 -10.40 15.43
N THR A 128 7.73 -11.40 16.31
CA THR A 128 7.20 -11.19 17.67
C THR A 128 8.02 -10.18 18.47
N LEU A 129 9.35 -10.27 18.39
CA LEU A 129 10.24 -9.32 19.07
C LEU A 129 9.97 -7.86 18.66
N LEU A 130 9.74 -7.61 17.36
CA LEU A 130 9.42 -6.26 16.88
C LEU A 130 8.01 -5.84 17.30
N LYS A 131 7.05 -6.78 17.32
CA LYS A 131 5.68 -6.53 17.78
C LYS A 131 5.63 -6.04 19.23
N GLU A 132 6.43 -6.64 20.11
CA GLU A 132 6.47 -6.37 21.55
C GLU A 132 7.40 -5.21 21.93
N GLN A 133 8.26 -4.76 21.02
CA GLN A 133 9.17 -3.65 21.27
C GLN A 133 8.39 -2.32 21.35
N PRO A 134 8.68 -1.45 22.35
CA PRO A 134 8.15 -0.09 22.36
C PRO A 134 8.44 0.62 21.04
N ILE A 135 7.41 1.20 20.43
CA ILE A 135 7.53 1.73 19.05
C ILE A 135 8.58 2.85 18.96
N SER A 136 8.76 3.61 20.05
CA SER A 136 9.75 4.67 20.19
C SER A 136 11.20 4.17 20.16
N LEU A 137 11.42 2.88 20.46
CA LEU A 137 12.73 2.24 20.48
C LEU A 137 13.02 1.44 19.21
N VAL A 138 12.07 1.29 18.29
CA VAL A 138 12.28 0.56 17.04
C VAL A 138 13.28 1.30 16.15
N THR A 139 14.38 0.64 15.82
CA THR A 139 15.45 1.23 15.02
C THR A 139 15.30 0.90 13.54
N ARG A 140 16.00 1.66 12.70
CA ARG A 140 16.11 1.37 11.27
C ARG A 140 16.67 -0.02 11.00
N GLN A 141 17.62 -0.47 11.84
CA GLN A 141 18.28 -1.77 11.69
C GLN A 141 17.31 -2.93 11.99
N ASP A 142 16.45 -2.78 12.99
CA ASP A 142 15.43 -3.78 13.35
C ASP A 142 14.50 -4.04 12.16
N ILE A 143 14.07 -2.96 11.50
CA ILE A 143 13.20 -3.03 10.32
C ILE A 143 13.95 -3.62 9.12
N PHE A 144 15.15 -3.12 8.84
CA PHE A 144 15.94 -3.58 7.69
C PHE A 144 16.19 -5.09 7.75
N SER A 145 16.60 -5.61 8.91
CA SER A 145 17.03 -6.99 9.08
C SER A 145 15.95 -8.03 8.75
N PHE A 146 14.67 -7.72 9.00
CA PHE A 146 13.58 -8.63 8.65
C PHE A 146 13.00 -8.33 7.26
N MET A 147 12.94 -7.06 6.87
CA MET A 147 12.41 -6.67 5.56
C MET A 147 13.27 -7.17 4.40
N ASP A 148 14.59 -7.20 4.57
CA ASP A 148 15.54 -7.72 3.58
C ASP A 148 15.25 -9.20 3.27
N LYS A 149 15.12 -10.03 4.30
CA LYS A 149 14.69 -11.44 4.17
C LYS A 149 13.32 -11.58 3.51
N MET A 150 12.37 -10.71 3.86
CA MET A 150 11.04 -10.73 3.28
C MET A 150 11.06 -10.33 1.79
N PHE A 151 11.97 -9.46 1.37
CA PHE A 151 12.13 -9.11 -0.04
C PHE A 151 12.67 -10.27 -0.87
N ASP A 152 13.58 -11.07 -0.31
CA ASP A 152 14.06 -12.31 -0.95
C ASP A 152 12.95 -13.37 -1.07
N GLU A 153 12.15 -13.57 -0.02
CA GLU A 153 11.11 -14.60 -0.01
C GLU A 153 9.84 -14.20 -0.77
N ALA A 154 9.42 -12.93 -0.63
CA ALA A 154 8.09 -12.46 -1.02
C ALA A 154 8.10 -11.00 -1.48
N TYR A 155 8.92 -10.67 -2.49
CA TYR A 155 9.16 -9.33 -3.03
C TYR A 155 7.93 -8.41 -3.12
N ASP A 156 6.85 -8.85 -3.78
CA ASP A 156 5.62 -8.05 -3.94
C ASP A 156 4.85 -7.81 -2.64
N SER A 157 4.95 -8.76 -1.70
CA SER A 157 4.36 -8.60 -0.36
C SER A 157 5.23 -7.70 0.50
N ALA A 158 6.55 -7.82 0.40
CA ALA A 158 7.49 -6.98 1.16
C ALA A 158 7.30 -5.50 0.82
N GLY A 159 7.12 -5.15 -0.46
CA GLY A 159 6.81 -3.77 -0.86
C GLY A 159 5.56 -3.20 -0.17
N LYS A 160 4.51 -4.03 -0.01
CA LYS A 160 3.28 -3.64 0.71
C LYS A 160 3.52 -3.54 2.21
N GLN A 161 4.25 -4.49 2.80
CA GLN A 161 4.56 -4.50 4.23
C GLN A 161 5.35 -3.25 4.63
N LEU A 162 6.37 -2.89 3.84
CA LEU A 162 7.15 -1.66 4.03
C LEU A 162 6.25 -0.42 4.01
N GLY A 163 5.28 -0.37 3.09
CA GLY A 163 4.29 0.69 3.00
C GLY A 163 3.36 0.76 4.21
N TYR A 164 2.98 -0.39 4.79
CA TYR A 164 2.19 -0.43 6.02
C TYR A 164 3.00 0.05 7.22
N MET A 165 4.23 -0.44 7.40
CA MET A 165 5.10 0.02 8.49
C MET A 165 5.31 1.52 8.43
N ARG A 166 5.56 2.08 7.25
CA ARG A 166 5.72 3.53 7.08
C ARG A 166 4.50 4.28 7.62
N ARG A 167 3.29 3.84 7.28
CA ARG A 167 2.03 4.45 7.75
C ARG A 167 1.84 4.31 9.26
N VAL A 168 2.25 3.19 9.85
CA VAL A 168 2.19 2.97 11.31
C VAL A 168 3.12 3.93 12.02
N PHE A 169 4.37 4.11 11.54
CA PHE A 169 5.29 5.06 12.13
C PHE A 169 4.89 6.53 11.91
N GLU A 170 4.32 6.88 10.76
CA GLU A 170 3.72 8.21 10.58
C GLU A 170 2.56 8.45 11.54
N PHE A 171 1.71 7.44 11.76
CA PHE A 171 0.66 7.50 12.77
C PHE A 171 1.24 7.67 14.18
N ALA A 172 2.27 6.89 14.51
CA ALA A 172 2.97 6.98 15.78
C ALA A 172 3.51 8.38 16.06
N ILE A 173 4.09 9.04 15.05
CA ILE A 173 4.60 10.42 15.18
C ILE A 173 3.46 11.40 15.43
N ASN A 174 2.40 11.33 14.62
CA ASN A 174 1.26 12.24 14.74
C ASN A 174 0.48 12.06 16.06
N SER A 175 0.49 10.85 16.62
CA SER A 175 -0.13 10.53 17.90
C SER A 175 0.82 10.71 19.09
N GLY A 176 2.08 11.12 18.87
CA GLY A 176 3.04 11.36 19.93
C GLY A 176 3.59 10.09 20.59
N TYR A 177 3.58 8.94 19.91
CA TYR A 177 4.20 7.67 20.33
C TYR A 177 5.68 7.54 19.91
N ALA A 178 6.12 8.29 18.90
CA ALA A 178 7.49 8.26 18.40
C ALA A 178 7.91 9.63 17.83
N ASN A 179 9.21 9.91 17.74
CA ASN A 179 9.72 11.16 17.17
C ASN A 179 10.15 11.07 15.70
N THR A 180 10.41 9.85 15.22
CA THR A 180 11.03 9.64 13.90
C THR A 180 10.45 8.41 13.22
N ASN A 181 10.49 8.40 11.89
CA ASN A 181 10.12 7.23 11.10
C ASN A 181 11.39 6.44 10.74
N PRO A 182 11.67 5.29 11.39
CA PRO A 182 12.86 4.49 11.12
C PRO A 182 12.77 3.67 9.82
N VAL A 183 11.64 3.67 9.11
CA VAL A 183 11.40 2.79 7.95
C VAL A 183 12.31 3.16 6.77
N PRO A 184 13.20 2.26 6.30
CA PRO A 184 14.06 2.53 5.15
C PRO A 184 13.27 2.84 3.87
N PRO A 185 13.81 3.64 2.93
CA PRO A 185 13.24 3.75 1.60
C PRO A 185 13.34 2.40 0.86
N ARG A 186 12.46 2.17 -0.12
CA ARG A 186 12.46 0.92 -0.91
C ARG A 186 13.82 0.66 -1.58
N GLY A 187 14.51 1.70 -2.03
CA GLY A 187 15.83 1.61 -2.66
C GLY A 187 16.98 1.27 -1.70
N ALA A 188 16.74 1.20 -0.39
CA ALA A 188 17.74 0.71 0.56
C ALA A 188 17.91 -0.82 0.49
N PHE A 189 16.97 -1.52 -0.16
CA PHE A 189 16.94 -2.97 -0.27
C PHE A 189 17.38 -3.36 -1.69
N GLU A 190 18.54 -4.01 -1.80
CA GLU A 190 19.18 -4.36 -3.08
C GLU A 190 18.66 -5.66 -3.70
N ASN A 191 17.55 -6.19 -3.19
CA ASN A 191 16.96 -7.43 -3.70
C ASN A 191 16.42 -7.22 -5.12
N VAL A 192 16.64 -8.22 -5.98
CA VAL A 192 16.22 -8.20 -7.37
C VAL A 192 14.71 -8.46 -7.46
N ALA A 193 14.00 -7.58 -8.18
CA ALA A 193 12.60 -7.82 -8.51
C ALA A 193 12.50 -9.11 -9.33
N PRO A 194 11.65 -10.09 -8.94
CA PRO A 194 11.43 -11.24 -9.79
C PRO A 194 10.87 -10.76 -11.12
N ASP A 195 11.31 -11.40 -12.21
CA ASP A 195 10.74 -11.16 -13.53
C ASP A 195 9.22 -11.28 -13.43
N LYS A 196 8.52 -10.20 -13.79
CA LYS A 196 7.06 -10.21 -13.82
C LYS A 196 6.64 -11.20 -14.90
N LYS A 197 6.36 -12.44 -14.51
CA LYS A 197 5.71 -13.39 -15.40
C LYS A 197 4.41 -12.74 -15.87
N PRO A 198 4.18 -12.60 -17.18
CA PRO A 198 2.91 -12.07 -17.67
C PRO A 198 1.79 -12.90 -17.06
N HIS A 199 0.74 -12.23 -16.57
CA HIS A 199 -0.44 -12.93 -16.07
C HIS A 199 -0.92 -13.88 -17.15
N GLY A 200 -1.09 -15.16 -16.82
CA GLY A 200 -1.49 -16.15 -17.82
C GLY A 200 -2.78 -15.71 -18.50
N TYR A 201 -2.67 -15.51 -19.82
CA TYR A 201 -3.76 -15.15 -20.72
C TYR A 201 -3.84 -16.21 -21.81
N LEU A 202 -5.04 -16.36 -22.37
CA LEU A 202 -5.25 -17.25 -23.50
C LEU A 202 -5.02 -16.46 -24.79
N GLU A 203 -4.21 -16.98 -25.72
CA GLU A 203 -4.10 -16.39 -27.06
C GLU A 203 -5.47 -16.32 -27.72
N TYR A 204 -5.78 -15.21 -28.40
CA TYR A 204 -7.14 -14.98 -28.90
C TYR A 204 -7.56 -16.02 -29.95
N GLN A 205 -6.60 -16.58 -30.69
CA GLN A 205 -6.81 -17.66 -31.66
C GLN A 205 -7.33 -18.94 -31.01
N ARG A 206 -7.10 -19.14 -29.71
CA ARG A 206 -7.61 -20.29 -28.94
C ARG A 206 -8.99 -20.03 -28.32
N MET A 207 -9.54 -18.81 -28.42
CA MET A 207 -10.87 -18.52 -27.88
C MET A 207 -11.99 -19.37 -28.52
N PRO A 208 -12.02 -19.62 -29.84
CA PRO A 208 -13.00 -20.51 -30.45
C PRO A 208 -12.89 -21.95 -29.93
N GLU A 209 -11.66 -22.47 -29.79
CA GLU A 209 -11.40 -23.81 -29.24
C GLU A 209 -11.93 -23.94 -27.80
N LEU A 210 -11.64 -22.95 -26.95
CA LEU A 210 -12.17 -22.90 -25.59
C LEU A 210 -13.70 -22.82 -25.58
N TRP A 211 -14.31 -22.05 -26.49
CA TRP A 211 -15.78 -21.97 -26.57
C TRP A 211 -16.39 -23.34 -26.87
N SER A 212 -15.87 -24.06 -27.88
CA SER A 212 -16.29 -25.42 -28.21
C SER A 212 -16.06 -26.40 -27.06
N TRP A 213 -14.93 -26.29 -26.36
CA TRP A 213 -14.66 -27.09 -25.17
C TRP A 213 -15.69 -26.86 -24.06
N ILE A 214 -16.08 -25.60 -23.83
CA ILE A 214 -17.12 -25.23 -22.85
C ILE A 214 -18.48 -25.86 -23.23
N GLU A 215 -18.84 -25.88 -24.52
CA GLU A 215 -20.08 -26.50 -24.98
C GLU A 215 -20.09 -28.00 -24.65
N GLY A 216 -19.04 -28.71 -25.01
CA GLY A 216 -18.91 -30.16 -24.81
C GLY A 216 -18.70 -30.61 -23.37
N ARG A 217 -18.38 -29.70 -22.45
CA ARG A 217 -18.08 -30.06 -21.05
C ARG A 217 -19.32 -30.09 -20.16
N THR A 218 -19.37 -31.10 -19.29
CA THR A 218 -20.30 -31.16 -18.16
C THR A 218 -19.89 -30.17 -17.07
N LEU A 219 -20.55 -29.01 -17.06
CA LEU A 219 -20.46 -27.96 -16.04
C LEU A 219 -21.89 -27.55 -15.66
N SER A 220 -22.08 -26.89 -14.50
CA SER A 220 -23.41 -26.33 -14.21
C SER A 220 -23.77 -25.29 -15.29
N PRO A 221 -25.04 -25.21 -15.73
CA PRO A 221 -25.46 -24.24 -16.74
C PRO A 221 -25.04 -22.81 -16.41
N GLN A 222 -25.21 -22.40 -15.15
CA GLN A 222 -24.85 -21.07 -14.66
C GLN A 222 -23.33 -20.80 -14.79
N THR A 223 -22.49 -21.78 -14.46
CA THR A 223 -21.03 -21.65 -14.62
C THR A 223 -20.65 -21.57 -16.09
N LYS A 224 -21.27 -22.42 -16.93
CA LYS A 224 -21.03 -22.46 -18.38
C LYS A 224 -21.35 -21.11 -19.02
N PHE A 225 -22.52 -20.53 -18.76
CA PHE A 225 -22.89 -19.24 -19.31
C PHE A 225 -22.12 -18.07 -18.68
N ALA A 226 -21.72 -18.15 -17.41
CA ALA A 226 -20.83 -17.14 -16.83
C ALA A 226 -19.46 -17.11 -17.53
N MET A 227 -18.89 -18.29 -17.85
CA MET A 227 -17.65 -18.38 -18.64
C MET A 227 -17.81 -17.75 -20.02
N LYS A 228 -18.85 -18.14 -20.76
CA LYS A 228 -19.16 -17.60 -22.08
C LYS A 228 -19.37 -16.09 -22.04
N THR A 229 -20.06 -15.57 -21.02
CA THR A 229 -20.30 -14.12 -20.85
C THR A 229 -18.99 -13.36 -20.63
N VAL A 230 -18.04 -13.92 -19.85
CA VAL A 230 -16.70 -13.32 -19.70
C VAL A 230 -15.95 -13.30 -21.04
N MET A 231 -16.00 -14.39 -21.80
CA MET A 231 -15.34 -14.48 -23.11
C MET A 231 -15.95 -13.53 -24.13
N LEU A 232 -17.28 -13.39 -24.13
CA LEU A 232 -18.02 -12.55 -25.07
C LEU A 232 -17.83 -11.06 -24.79
N THR A 233 -17.82 -10.67 -23.51
CA THR A 233 -17.93 -9.26 -23.13
C THR A 233 -16.62 -8.68 -22.57
N GLY A 234 -15.62 -9.51 -22.27
CA GLY A 234 -14.39 -9.08 -21.63
C GLY A 234 -14.53 -8.57 -20.19
N HIS A 235 -15.72 -8.64 -19.58
CA HIS A 235 -15.95 -8.16 -18.22
C HIS A 235 -15.13 -8.92 -17.16
N ARG A 236 -14.99 -8.34 -15.96
CA ARG A 236 -14.30 -9.04 -14.85
C ARG A 236 -15.28 -10.11 -14.44
N ILE A 237 -14.78 -11.31 -14.12
CA ILE A 237 -15.67 -12.37 -13.66
C ILE A 237 -16.53 -11.91 -12.47
N SER A 238 -16.01 -11.05 -11.59
CA SER A 238 -16.76 -10.47 -10.49
C SER A 238 -17.96 -9.61 -10.93
N VAL A 239 -17.84 -8.90 -12.06
CA VAL A 239 -18.94 -8.14 -12.68
C VAL A 239 -19.98 -9.09 -13.25
N VAL A 240 -19.52 -10.07 -14.05
CA VAL A 240 -20.39 -11.04 -14.71
C VAL A 240 -21.22 -11.82 -13.69
N VAL A 241 -20.60 -12.44 -12.68
CA VAL A 241 -21.35 -13.29 -11.74
C VAL A 241 -22.35 -12.50 -10.89
N LYS A 242 -22.19 -11.19 -10.75
CA LYS A 242 -23.12 -10.33 -9.99
C LYS A 242 -24.15 -9.62 -10.83
N ALA A 243 -24.14 -9.85 -12.14
CA ALA A 243 -25.16 -9.32 -13.02
C ALA A 243 -26.55 -9.82 -12.57
N LYS A 244 -27.51 -8.91 -12.52
CA LYS A 244 -28.91 -9.20 -12.21
C LYS A 244 -29.74 -9.09 -13.48
N TRP A 245 -30.89 -9.76 -13.50
CA TRP A 245 -31.80 -9.68 -14.64
C TRP A 245 -32.28 -8.24 -14.91
N ASP A 246 -32.51 -7.45 -13.86
CA ASP A 246 -32.90 -6.03 -13.97
C ASP A 246 -31.81 -5.14 -14.59
N HIS A 247 -30.58 -5.64 -14.74
CA HIS A 247 -29.51 -4.94 -15.45
C HIS A 247 -29.63 -5.09 -16.97
N ILE A 248 -30.48 -6.00 -17.47
CA ILE A 248 -30.66 -6.25 -18.90
C ILE A 248 -32.04 -5.78 -19.32
N ASN A 249 -32.08 -4.82 -20.24
CA ASN A 249 -33.30 -4.54 -20.98
C ASN A 249 -33.47 -5.64 -22.04
N LEU A 250 -34.45 -6.53 -21.85
CA LEU A 250 -34.64 -7.71 -22.70
C LEU A 250 -35.08 -7.39 -24.14
N GLU A 251 -35.73 -6.24 -24.36
CA GLU A 251 -36.17 -5.80 -25.69
C GLU A 251 -35.00 -5.27 -26.52
N THR A 252 -34.21 -4.38 -25.94
CA THR A 252 -33.04 -3.76 -26.59
C THR A 252 -31.79 -4.64 -26.50
N ARG A 253 -31.79 -5.65 -25.64
CA ARG A 253 -30.68 -6.57 -25.32
C ARG A 253 -29.47 -5.88 -24.71
N VAL A 254 -29.65 -4.64 -24.27
CA VAL A 254 -28.60 -3.86 -23.62
C VAL A 254 -28.45 -4.35 -22.19
N TRP A 255 -27.26 -4.85 -21.88
CA TRP A 255 -26.81 -5.09 -20.51
C TRP A 255 -26.08 -3.85 -20.01
N THR A 256 -26.65 -3.24 -18.98
CA THR A 256 -26.08 -2.08 -18.29
C THR A 256 -25.41 -2.55 -16.99
N VAL A 257 -24.08 -2.49 -16.94
CA VAL A 257 -23.34 -2.62 -15.69
C VAL A 257 -23.52 -1.32 -14.91
N PRO A 258 -24.17 -1.33 -13.73
CA PRO A 258 -24.57 -0.11 -13.05
C PRO A 258 -23.36 0.73 -12.64
N HIS A 259 -23.55 2.05 -12.65
CA HIS A 259 -22.61 2.98 -12.04
C HIS A 259 -22.45 2.68 -10.54
N ARG A 260 -21.36 3.16 -9.95
CA ARG A 260 -21.07 2.89 -8.56
C ARG A 260 -21.62 4.00 -7.66
N GLU A 261 -22.67 3.68 -6.90
CA GLU A 261 -23.45 4.67 -6.15
C GLU A 261 -22.71 5.36 -4.98
N ASN A 262 -21.69 4.75 -4.35
CA ASN A 262 -20.98 5.36 -3.18
C ASN A 262 -19.51 4.92 -3.03
N THR A 263 -18.76 5.62 -2.16
CA THR A 263 -17.31 5.45 -1.85
C THR A 263 -16.88 4.03 -1.48
N ASP A 264 -17.81 3.15 -1.14
CA ASP A 264 -17.60 1.72 -0.99
C ASP A 264 -17.14 1.09 -2.30
N LYS A 265 -15.82 0.85 -2.43
CA LYS A 265 -15.15 0.20 -3.59
C LYS A 265 -15.55 -1.25 -3.83
N GLU A 266 -16.66 -1.65 -3.22
CA GLU A 266 -17.25 -2.98 -3.23
C GLU A 266 -18.71 -3.02 -3.69
N THR A 267 -19.14 -2.14 -4.60
CA THR A 267 -20.10 -2.61 -5.61
C THR A 267 -19.35 -3.63 -6.44
N SER A 268 -19.23 -4.83 -5.89
CA SER A 268 -18.29 -5.85 -6.34
C SER A 268 -18.78 -6.55 -7.60
N GLY A 269 -19.78 -5.93 -8.26
CA GLY A 269 -20.36 -6.19 -9.56
C GLY A 269 -20.42 -4.94 -10.48
N ALA A 270 -19.69 -3.86 -10.16
CA ALA A 270 -19.56 -2.66 -11.00
C ALA A 270 -18.15 -2.55 -11.61
N MET A 271 -18.00 -1.63 -12.56
CA MET A 271 -16.75 -1.33 -13.24
C MET A 271 -15.75 -0.61 -12.32
N LYS A 272 -14.45 -0.75 -12.60
CA LYS A 272 -13.41 -0.14 -11.74
C LYS A 272 -13.36 1.38 -11.92
N SER A 273 -13.70 1.86 -13.12
CA SER A 273 -13.84 3.29 -13.39
C SER A 273 -14.97 3.94 -12.57
N GLY A 274 -15.90 3.15 -12.04
CA GLY A 274 -17.08 3.63 -11.31
C GLY A 274 -18.18 4.18 -12.22
N ARG A 275 -17.94 4.25 -13.54
CA ARG A 275 -18.91 4.67 -14.54
C ARG A 275 -19.85 3.52 -14.90
N GLU A 276 -21.03 3.88 -15.38
CA GLU A 276 -21.91 2.95 -16.06
C GLU A 276 -21.23 2.43 -17.33
N PHE A 277 -21.46 1.16 -17.65
CA PHE A 277 -20.94 0.54 -18.85
C PHE A 277 -22.04 -0.27 -19.52
N MET A 278 -22.31 0.00 -20.80
CA MET A 278 -23.37 -0.65 -21.56
C MET A 278 -22.78 -1.52 -22.65
N ILE A 279 -23.35 -2.72 -22.83
CA ILE A 279 -23.02 -3.61 -23.94
C ILE A 279 -24.29 -4.29 -24.46
N THR A 280 -24.44 -4.39 -25.77
CA THR A 280 -25.53 -5.14 -26.39
C THR A 280 -25.16 -6.62 -26.49
N LEU A 281 -25.99 -7.50 -25.93
CA LEU A 281 -25.80 -8.94 -26.03
C LEU A 281 -26.30 -9.46 -27.41
N PRO A 282 -25.57 -10.39 -28.05
CA PRO A 282 -26.06 -11.05 -29.25
C PRO A 282 -27.36 -11.78 -28.97
N GLU A 283 -28.32 -11.67 -29.89
CA GLU A 283 -29.67 -12.25 -29.71
C GLU A 283 -29.64 -13.77 -29.44
N PRO A 284 -28.88 -14.59 -30.21
CA PRO A 284 -28.81 -16.03 -29.92
C PRO A 284 -28.29 -16.34 -28.51
N PHE A 285 -27.33 -15.53 -28.04
CA PHE A 285 -26.75 -15.70 -26.71
C PHE A 285 -27.76 -15.36 -25.60
N LEU A 286 -28.52 -14.27 -25.76
CA LEU A 286 -29.55 -13.90 -24.79
C LEU A 286 -30.66 -14.96 -24.73
N GLN A 287 -31.11 -15.48 -25.87
CA GLN A 287 -32.11 -16.55 -25.93
C GLN A 287 -31.64 -17.81 -25.19
N ASP A 288 -30.39 -18.21 -25.40
CA ASP A 288 -29.80 -19.34 -24.69
C ASP A 288 -29.64 -19.08 -23.18
N LEU A 289 -29.33 -17.84 -22.81
CA LEU A 289 -29.23 -17.43 -21.42
C LEU A 289 -30.60 -17.44 -20.71
N LEU A 290 -31.68 -17.08 -21.41
CA LEU A 290 -33.05 -17.13 -20.89
C LEU A 290 -33.52 -18.57 -20.63
N LYS A 291 -33.05 -19.56 -21.41
CA LYS A 291 -33.37 -20.98 -21.20
C LYS A 291 -32.88 -21.53 -19.85
N ILE A 292 -31.84 -20.93 -19.28
CA ILE A 292 -31.27 -21.34 -17.98
C ILE A 292 -31.76 -20.48 -16.81
N ARG A 293 -32.68 -19.54 -17.07
CA ARG A 293 -33.21 -18.63 -16.05
C ARG A 293 -33.98 -19.42 -15.00
N VAL A 294 -33.71 -19.09 -13.74
CA VAL A 294 -34.43 -19.61 -12.56
C VAL A 294 -34.95 -18.45 -11.72
N SER A 295 -35.76 -18.74 -10.71
CA SER A 295 -36.23 -17.73 -9.75
C SER A 295 -35.07 -17.22 -8.88
N SER A 296 -34.36 -16.21 -9.38
CA SER A 296 -33.27 -15.51 -8.71
C SER A 296 -33.11 -14.12 -9.31
N PRO A 297 -32.74 -13.10 -8.51
CA PRO A 297 -32.36 -11.80 -9.07
C PRO A 297 -31.08 -11.88 -9.90
N PHE A 298 -30.17 -12.82 -9.61
CA PHE A 298 -28.92 -12.98 -10.34
C PHE A 298 -29.11 -13.74 -11.66
N ILE A 299 -28.34 -13.35 -12.69
CA ILE A 299 -28.27 -14.07 -13.96
C ILE A 299 -27.58 -15.43 -13.76
N PHE A 300 -26.55 -15.48 -12.91
CA PHE A 300 -25.77 -16.68 -12.62
C PHE A 300 -25.86 -17.07 -11.14
N PRO A 301 -27.02 -17.58 -10.68
CA PRO A 301 -27.21 -17.95 -9.28
C PRO A 301 -26.32 -19.13 -8.88
N SER A 302 -25.95 -19.18 -7.59
CA SER A 302 -25.24 -20.34 -7.04
C SER A 302 -26.19 -21.52 -6.91
N PRO A 303 -25.76 -22.76 -7.22
CA PRO A 303 -26.56 -23.95 -6.93
C PRO A 303 -26.62 -24.28 -5.43
N THR A 304 -25.74 -23.70 -4.60
CA THR A 304 -25.59 -24.06 -3.18
C THR A 304 -25.99 -22.96 -2.20
N ASN A 305 -26.30 -21.75 -2.68
CA ASN A 305 -26.72 -20.64 -1.83
C ASN A 305 -27.63 -19.67 -2.60
N GLN A 306 -28.27 -18.75 -1.89
CA GLN A 306 -29.16 -17.73 -2.47
C GLN A 306 -28.42 -16.60 -3.22
N GLY A 307 -27.09 -16.68 -3.30
CA GLY A 307 -26.25 -15.72 -4.00
C GLY A 307 -25.98 -16.14 -5.45
N HIS A 308 -24.78 -15.82 -5.91
CA HIS A 308 -24.34 -16.08 -7.27
C HIS A 308 -23.16 -17.05 -7.32
N VAL A 309 -22.87 -17.61 -8.50
CA VAL A 309 -21.66 -18.42 -8.74
C VAL A 309 -20.43 -17.61 -8.31
N THR A 310 -19.51 -18.23 -7.57
CA THR A 310 -18.33 -17.52 -7.10
C THR A 310 -17.32 -17.32 -8.24
N PRO A 311 -16.59 -16.19 -8.29
CA PRO A 311 -15.51 -16.00 -9.26
C PRO A 311 -14.49 -17.14 -9.29
N ASN A 312 -14.21 -17.74 -8.12
CA ASN A 312 -13.28 -18.86 -8.00
C ASN A 312 -13.83 -20.15 -8.61
N ALA A 313 -15.14 -20.40 -8.57
CA ALA A 313 -15.74 -21.57 -9.23
C ALA A 313 -15.53 -21.47 -10.75
N THR A 314 -15.77 -20.29 -11.33
CA THR A 314 -15.54 -20.05 -12.76
C THR A 314 -14.06 -20.12 -13.13
N LEU A 315 -13.15 -19.56 -12.31
CA LEU A 315 -11.71 -19.70 -12.52
C LEU A 315 -11.26 -21.17 -12.53
N LYS A 316 -11.74 -21.96 -11.55
CA LYS A 316 -11.44 -23.41 -11.49
C LYS A 316 -11.96 -24.12 -12.73
N ALA A 317 -13.11 -23.72 -13.28
CA ALA A 317 -13.64 -24.30 -14.51
C ALA A 317 -12.75 -23.96 -15.73
N PHE A 318 -12.30 -22.71 -15.88
CA PHE A 318 -11.33 -22.35 -16.93
C PHE A 318 -10.01 -23.13 -16.80
N LYS A 319 -9.52 -23.31 -15.57
CA LYS A 319 -8.29 -24.06 -15.30
C LYS A 319 -8.36 -25.56 -15.60
N ARG A 320 -9.55 -26.12 -15.81
CA ARG A 320 -9.70 -27.49 -16.31
C ARG A 320 -9.39 -27.60 -17.81
N TYR A 321 -9.44 -26.48 -18.54
CA TYR A 321 -9.01 -26.41 -19.93
C TYR A 321 -7.52 -26.09 -20.01
N ASP A 322 -7.08 -25.02 -19.34
CA ASP A 322 -5.68 -24.59 -19.31
C ASP A 322 -5.36 -23.97 -17.94
N ASP A 323 -4.45 -24.58 -17.20
CA ASP A 323 -4.11 -24.23 -15.82
C ASP A 323 -3.45 -22.84 -15.69
N LYS A 324 -2.94 -22.31 -16.80
CA LYS A 324 -2.35 -20.97 -16.91
C LYS A 324 -3.41 -19.88 -16.98
N ILE A 325 -4.67 -20.17 -17.31
CA ILE A 325 -5.71 -19.13 -17.40
C ILE A 325 -5.92 -18.46 -16.04
N THR A 326 -5.96 -17.12 -16.06
CA THR A 326 -6.27 -16.28 -14.91
C THR A 326 -7.55 -15.48 -15.14
N ASN A 327 -8.13 -14.93 -14.06
CA ASN A 327 -9.33 -14.08 -14.11
C ASN A 327 -9.19 -12.80 -14.96
N HIS A 328 -7.97 -12.43 -15.36
CA HIS A 328 -7.68 -11.25 -16.17
C HIS A 328 -7.33 -11.56 -17.62
N GLY A 329 -7.18 -12.83 -17.99
CA GLY A 329 -6.66 -13.26 -19.30
C GLY A 329 -7.52 -12.79 -20.48
N PHE A 330 -8.84 -12.96 -20.41
CA PHE A 330 -9.75 -12.73 -21.55
C PHE A 330 -9.83 -11.27 -22.02
N ARG A 331 -9.66 -10.30 -21.12
CA ARG A 331 -9.57 -8.89 -21.53
C ARG A 331 -8.41 -8.66 -22.47
N ASN A 332 -7.25 -9.21 -22.12
CA ASN A 332 -6.06 -9.06 -22.93
C ASN A 332 -6.24 -9.76 -24.28
N SER A 333 -6.84 -10.96 -24.28
CA SER A 333 -7.20 -11.68 -25.50
C SER A 333 -8.07 -10.84 -26.44
N ILE A 334 -9.14 -10.24 -25.91
CA ILE A 334 -10.05 -9.39 -26.70
C ILE A 334 -9.35 -8.16 -27.24
N LYS A 335 -8.53 -7.47 -26.42
CA LYS A 335 -7.75 -6.32 -26.88
C LYS A 335 -6.79 -6.68 -28.00
N ILE A 336 -6.04 -7.77 -27.84
CA ILE A 336 -5.09 -8.25 -28.85
C ILE A 336 -5.83 -8.65 -30.13
N TRP A 337 -6.96 -9.33 -30.01
CA TRP A 337 -7.81 -9.65 -31.16
C TRP A 337 -8.24 -8.37 -31.89
N GLY A 338 -8.83 -7.40 -31.18
CA GLY A 338 -9.32 -6.17 -31.80
C GLY A 338 -8.21 -5.38 -32.51
N ARG A 339 -7.02 -5.32 -31.92
CA ARG A 339 -5.84 -4.72 -32.56
C ARG A 339 -5.48 -5.42 -33.88
N ASN A 340 -5.51 -6.75 -33.91
CA ASN A 340 -5.21 -7.52 -35.13
C ASN A 340 -6.29 -7.34 -36.20
N GLU A 341 -7.55 -7.15 -35.81
CA GLU A 341 -8.64 -6.83 -36.74
C GLU A 341 -8.65 -5.35 -37.19
N GLY A 342 -7.72 -4.53 -36.70
CA GLY A 342 -7.59 -3.12 -37.07
C GLY A 342 -8.46 -2.15 -36.27
N TYR A 343 -9.04 -2.57 -35.15
CA TYR A 343 -9.75 -1.64 -34.25
C TYR A 343 -8.77 -0.73 -33.51
N PRO A 344 -9.07 0.58 -33.36
CA PRO A 344 -8.23 1.49 -32.60
C PRO A 344 -8.13 1.10 -31.12
N ASP A 345 -6.95 1.32 -30.53
CA ASP A 345 -6.66 1.00 -29.12
C ASP A 345 -7.65 1.64 -28.15
N TYR A 346 -8.03 2.91 -28.37
CA TYR A 346 -8.98 3.61 -27.50
C TYR A 346 -10.37 2.96 -27.52
N VAL A 347 -10.78 2.35 -28.63
CA VAL A 347 -12.05 1.61 -28.74
C VAL A 347 -11.97 0.32 -27.92
N MET A 348 -10.85 -0.40 -28.05
CA MET A 348 -10.64 -1.65 -27.31
C MET A 348 -10.50 -1.41 -25.80
N ASP A 349 -9.84 -0.32 -25.41
CA ASP A 349 -9.70 0.11 -24.02
C ASP A 349 -11.03 0.53 -23.43
N ALA A 350 -11.84 1.29 -24.18
CA ALA A 350 -13.20 1.61 -23.79
C ALA A 350 -14.03 0.34 -23.61
N TYR A 351 -13.97 -0.60 -24.58
CA TYR A 351 -14.74 -1.84 -24.57
C TYR A 351 -14.50 -2.71 -23.33
N VAL A 352 -13.27 -2.77 -22.79
CA VAL A 352 -12.98 -3.58 -21.60
C VAL A 352 -12.91 -2.79 -20.29
N ASP A 353 -13.30 -1.51 -20.32
CA ASP A 353 -13.20 -0.55 -19.21
C ASP A 353 -11.79 -0.53 -18.61
N HIS A 354 -10.80 -0.37 -19.48
CA HIS A 354 -9.49 0.09 -19.03
C HIS A 354 -9.52 1.61 -18.95
N GLY A 355 -8.89 2.16 -17.90
CA GLY A 355 -8.62 3.59 -17.87
C GLY A 355 -7.75 3.93 -19.07
N LEU A 356 -8.09 4.99 -19.78
CA LEU A 356 -7.28 5.56 -20.85
C LEU A 356 -6.04 6.20 -20.20
N GLU A 357 -5.08 5.37 -19.76
CA GLU A 357 -3.76 5.86 -19.37
C GLU A 357 -2.97 6.11 -20.67
N GLY A 358 -3.01 7.35 -21.15
CA GLY A 358 -2.16 7.85 -22.24
C GLY A 358 -2.83 8.00 -23.60
N LEU A 359 -3.73 8.99 -23.71
CA LEU A 359 -3.71 9.92 -24.83
C LEU A 359 -3.11 11.24 -24.32
#